data_AF-A0A8T5UT29-F1
#
_entry.id   AF-A0A8T5UT29-F1
#
_cell.length_a   1.000
_cell.length_b   1.000
_cell.length_c   1.000
_cell.angle_alpha   90.00
_cell.angle_beta   90.00
_cell.angle_gamma   90.00
#
_symmetry.space_group_name_H-M   'P 1'
#
loop_
_entity.id
_entity.type
_entity.pdbx_description
1 polymer ?
#
loop_
_entity_poly.entity_id
_entity_poly.type
_entity_poly.pdbx_seq_one_letter_code
_entity_poly.pdbx_strand_id
1 'polypeptide(L)'
;MKLLKEKKNELDEINKEFLAETLNGSALLHEALSTFTDDKLKKESLEGVIKTEKKCDEIKDKYTQVLFRDKRALPFLIEDRYNILMMIDTVNDKMEFFSRFLQVYPFKLYKEIKEEFKILYSACSQAVEELVNCAILI
;
A
#
# COMPACT_ATOMS: atom_id res chain seq x y z
N MET A 1 -9.65 -10.32 31.45
CA MET A 1 -8.69 -9.22 31.17
C MET A 1 -7.46 -9.66 30.35
N LYS A 2 -6.83 -10.81 30.59
CA LYS A 2 -5.65 -11.28 29.81
C LYS A 2 -5.96 -11.51 28.32
N LEU A 3 -7.03 -12.24 28.01
CA LEU A 3 -7.54 -12.49 26.65
C LEU A 3 -7.99 -11.22 25.87
N LEU A 4 -8.27 -10.12 26.57
CA LEU A 4 -8.61 -8.83 25.95
C LEU A 4 -7.36 -8.07 25.51
N LYS A 5 -6.26 -8.17 26.27
CA LYS A 5 -4.96 -7.60 25.91
C LYS A 5 -4.30 -8.36 24.75
N GLU A 6 -4.35 -9.68 24.79
CA GLU A 6 -3.72 -10.54 23.76
C GLU A 6 -4.38 -10.40 22.37
N LYS A 7 -5.68 -10.08 22.30
CA LYS A 7 -6.43 -9.97 21.03
C LYS A 7 -6.46 -8.57 20.43
N LYS A 8 -6.44 -7.52 21.26
CA LYS A 8 -6.21 -6.15 20.76
C LYS A 8 -4.86 -6.08 20.04
N ASN A 9 -3.86 -6.78 20.57
CA ASN A 9 -2.59 -6.98 19.89
C ASN A 9 -2.75 -7.67 18.52
N GLU A 10 -3.66 -8.63 18.33
CA GLU A 10 -3.77 -9.34 17.04
C GLU A 10 -4.22 -8.42 15.90
N LEU A 11 -5.29 -7.63 16.08
CA LEU A 11 -5.75 -6.70 15.05
C LEU A 11 -4.74 -5.56 14.81
N ASP A 12 -4.15 -5.03 15.88
CA ASP A 12 -3.14 -3.97 15.79
C ASP A 12 -1.88 -4.46 15.06
N GLU A 13 -1.45 -5.71 15.30
CA GLU A 13 -0.30 -6.30 14.59
C GLU A 13 -0.62 -6.57 13.11
N ILE A 14 -1.82 -7.07 12.79
CA ILE A 14 -2.25 -7.25 11.39
C ILE A 14 -2.32 -5.89 10.68
N ASN A 15 -2.81 -4.84 11.35
CA ASN A 15 -2.84 -3.49 10.79
C ASN A 15 -1.42 -3.00 10.46
N LYS A 16 -0.48 -3.12 11.42
CA LYS A 16 0.92 -2.74 11.20
C LYS A 16 1.54 -3.51 10.05
N GLU A 17 1.26 -4.81 9.94
CA GLU A 17 1.76 -5.65 8.85
C GLU A 17 1.23 -5.17 7.50
N PHE A 18 -0.07 -4.90 7.39
CA PHE A 18 -0.71 -4.38 6.17
C PHE A 18 -0.13 -3.02 5.76
N LEU A 19 0.03 -2.10 6.71
CA LEU A 19 0.56 -0.77 6.47
C LEU A 19 2.05 -0.80 6.11
N ALA A 20 2.83 -1.66 6.75
CA ALA A 20 4.24 -1.86 6.40
C ALA A 20 4.39 -2.42 4.97
N GLU A 21 3.53 -3.35 4.56
CA GLU A 21 3.55 -3.89 3.21
C GLU A 21 3.10 -2.86 2.16
N THR A 22 2.14 -2.00 2.51
CA THR A 22 1.73 -0.85 1.69
C THR A 22 2.89 0.12 1.45
N LEU A 23 3.65 0.46 2.51
CA LEU A 23 4.86 1.28 2.38
C LEU A 23 5.94 0.62 1.53
N ASN A 24 6.12 -0.70 1.68
CA ASN A 24 7.04 -1.48 0.87
C ASN A 24 6.67 -1.40 -0.62
N GLY A 25 5.40 -1.59 -0.96
CA GLY A 25 4.90 -1.46 -2.34
C GLY A 25 5.13 -0.06 -2.92
N SER A 26 4.88 0.99 -2.13
CA SER A 26 5.14 2.38 -2.52
C SER A 26 6.62 2.65 -2.78
N ALA A 27 7.51 2.16 -1.90
CA ALA A 27 8.96 2.34 -2.05
C ALA A 27 9.49 1.63 -3.30
N LEU A 28 9.03 0.40 -3.57
CA LEU A 28 9.39 -0.36 -4.76
C LEU A 28 8.91 0.33 -6.04
N LEU A 29 7.69 0.88 -6.03
CA LEU A 29 7.17 1.62 -7.17
C LEU A 29 7.95 2.91 -7.41
N HIS A 30 8.31 3.64 -6.35
CA HIS A 30 9.15 4.84 -6.44
C HIS A 30 10.52 4.52 -7.07
N GLU A 31 11.18 3.45 -6.61
CA GLU A 31 12.45 2.99 -7.18
C GLU A 31 12.30 2.61 -8.67
N ALA A 32 11.24 1.86 -9.01
CA ALA A 32 10.95 1.49 -10.38
C ALA A 32 10.72 2.72 -11.28
N LEU A 33 10.01 3.73 -10.78
CA LEU A 33 9.75 4.98 -11.51
C LEU A 33 11.00 5.86 -11.66
N SER A 34 11.87 5.87 -10.64
CA SER A 34 13.17 6.53 -10.72
C SER A 34 14.02 5.92 -11.83
N THR A 35 14.16 4.60 -11.87
CA THR A 35 14.92 3.91 -12.93
C THR A 35 14.26 4.03 -14.30
N PHE A 36 12.92 4.05 -14.37
CA PHE A 36 12.17 4.31 -15.60
C PHE A 36 12.48 5.69 -16.18
N THR A 37 12.52 6.72 -15.34
CA THR A 37 12.79 8.09 -15.81
C THR A 37 14.21 8.24 -16.38
N ASP A 38 15.13 7.40 -15.94
CA ASP A 38 16.51 7.33 -16.43
C ASP A 38 16.71 6.31 -17.58
N ASP A 39 15.62 5.82 -18.18
CA ASP A 39 15.62 4.84 -19.29
C ASP A 39 16.31 3.49 -18.90
N LYS A 40 16.28 3.13 -17.61
CA LYS A 40 16.93 1.96 -17.01
C LYS A 40 15.96 1.04 -16.27
N LEU A 41 14.67 1.10 -16.61
CA LEU A 41 13.63 0.28 -15.98
C LEU A 41 13.98 -1.22 -16.08
N LYS A 42 13.99 -1.89 -14.92
CA LYS A 42 14.09 -3.33 -14.81
C LYS A 42 12.70 -3.92 -14.63
N LYS A 43 12.34 -4.98 -15.36
CA LYS A 43 11.00 -5.57 -15.22
C LYS A 43 10.80 -6.22 -13.85
N GLU A 44 11.89 -6.69 -13.27
CA GLU A 44 11.95 -7.34 -11.97
C GLU A 44 11.59 -6.38 -10.83
N SER A 45 11.87 -5.08 -10.96
CA SER A 45 11.46 -4.10 -9.94
C SER A 45 9.94 -3.92 -9.91
N LEU A 46 9.27 -4.01 -11.07
CA LEU A 46 7.81 -3.98 -11.17
C LEU A 46 7.16 -5.26 -10.63
N GLU A 47 7.81 -6.42 -10.76
CA GLU A 47 7.32 -7.65 -10.12
C GLU A 47 7.31 -7.57 -8.59
N GLY A 48 8.23 -6.79 -8.01
CA GLY A 48 8.25 -6.51 -6.58
C GLY A 48 6.92 -5.92 -6.12
N VAL A 49 6.47 -4.84 -6.79
CA VAL A 49 5.21 -4.15 -6.49
C VAL A 49 3.99 -5.07 -6.66
N ILE A 50 3.99 -5.93 -7.68
CA ILE A 50 2.89 -6.89 -7.90
C ILE A 50 2.84 -7.92 -6.77
N LYS A 51 4.00 -8.36 -6.26
CA LYS A 51 4.06 -9.30 -5.13
C LYS A 51 3.62 -8.65 -3.82
N THR A 52 3.91 -7.37 -3.62
CA THR A 52 3.47 -6.65 -2.41
C THR A 52 1.95 -6.51 -2.38
N GLU A 53 1.30 -6.20 -3.51
CA GLU A 53 -0.17 -6.14 -3.58
C GLU A 53 -0.81 -7.48 -3.22
N LYS A 54 -0.33 -8.59 -3.79
CA LYS A 54 -0.84 -9.92 -3.45
C LYS A 54 -0.72 -10.24 -1.96
N LYS A 55 0.37 -9.79 -1.33
CA LYS A 55 0.56 -9.95 0.12
C LYS A 55 -0.38 -9.04 0.91
N CYS A 56 -0.58 -7.80 0.48
CA CYS A 56 -1.59 -6.90 1.06
C CYS A 56 -2.99 -7.54 1.01
N ASP A 57 -3.36 -8.18 -0.08
CA ASP A 57 -4.61 -8.92 -0.25
C ASP A 57 -4.78 -10.03 0.79
N GLU A 58 -3.75 -10.87 0.95
CA GLU A 58 -3.74 -11.95 1.96
C GLU A 58 -3.89 -11.39 3.40
N ILE A 59 -3.23 -10.27 3.69
CA ILE A 59 -3.31 -9.61 5.01
C ILE A 59 -4.68 -8.94 5.21
N LYS A 60 -5.25 -8.32 4.18
CA LYS A 60 -6.58 -7.69 4.18
C LYS A 60 -7.68 -8.70 4.49
N ASP A 61 -7.62 -9.88 3.87
CA ASP A 61 -8.58 -10.96 4.14
C ASP A 61 -8.52 -11.39 5.62
N LYS A 62 -7.31 -11.55 6.14
CA LYS A 62 -7.08 -11.85 7.57
C LYS A 62 -7.59 -10.73 8.47
N TYR A 63 -7.30 -9.47 8.15
CA TYR A 63 -7.78 -8.30 8.88
C TYR A 63 -9.31 -8.32 8.95
N THR A 64 -9.98 -8.45 7.81
CA THR A 64 -11.44 -8.44 7.68
C THR A 64 -12.07 -9.55 8.54
N GLN A 65 -11.51 -10.76 8.51
CA GLN A 65 -11.99 -11.87 9.33
C GLN A 65 -11.91 -11.56 10.83
N VAL A 66 -10.78 -10.99 11.30
CA VAL A 66 -10.60 -10.64 12.72
C VAL A 66 -11.52 -9.47 13.11
N LEU A 67 -11.64 -8.46 12.25
CA LEU A 67 -12.45 -7.26 12.47
C LEU A 67 -13.93 -7.62 12.72
N PHE A 68 -14.53 -8.48 11.90
CA PHE A 68 -15.95 -8.84 12.02
C PHE A 68 -16.24 -9.95 13.03
N ARG A 69 -15.22 -10.73 13.42
CA ARG A 69 -15.36 -11.79 14.43
C ARG A 69 -15.55 -11.24 15.84
N ASP A 70 -15.05 -10.02 16.13
CA ASP A 70 -15.02 -9.48 17.50
C ASP A 70 -15.72 -8.11 17.59
N LYS A 71 -17.05 -8.12 17.76
CA LYS A 71 -17.91 -6.92 17.86
C LYS A 71 -17.79 -6.13 19.18
N ARG A 72 -16.66 -6.24 19.91
CA ARG A 72 -16.48 -5.54 21.19
C ARG A 72 -16.16 -4.06 20.96
N ALA A 73 -16.28 -3.25 22.01
CA ALA A 73 -16.09 -1.80 21.98
C ALA A 73 -14.69 -1.39 21.50
N LEU A 74 -14.52 -1.34 20.18
CA LEU A 74 -13.42 -0.67 19.51
C LEU A 74 -13.61 0.84 19.71
N PRO A 75 -12.51 1.62 19.72
CA PRO A 75 -12.61 3.08 19.86
C PRO A 75 -13.28 3.76 18.65
N PHE A 76 -13.46 3.04 17.55
CA PHE A 76 -14.10 3.49 16.31
C PHE A 76 -15.10 2.45 15.81
N LEU A 77 -16.05 2.87 14.98
CA LEU A 77 -17.02 1.98 14.34
C LEU A 77 -16.30 0.96 13.45
N ILE A 78 -16.82 -0.26 13.41
CA ILE A 78 -16.26 -1.36 12.60
C ILE A 78 -16.29 -0.97 11.12
N GLU A 79 -17.37 -0.33 10.71
CA GLU A 79 -17.60 0.16 9.35
C GLU A 79 -16.55 1.18 8.92
N ASP A 80 -16.16 2.10 9.80
CA ASP A 80 -15.15 3.12 9.48
C ASP A 80 -13.77 2.48 9.27
N ARG A 81 -13.38 1.55 10.14
CA ARG A 81 -12.12 0.79 10.00
C ARG A 81 -12.09 -0.02 8.71
N TYR A 82 -13.20 -0.68 8.39
CA TYR A 82 -13.34 -1.43 7.16
C TYR A 82 -13.23 -0.51 5.93
N ASN A 83 -13.90 0.64 5.95
CA ASN A 83 -13.82 1.61 4.85
C ASN A 83 -12.39 2.13 4.65
N ILE A 84 -11.68 2.46 5.73
CA ILE A 84 -10.27 2.89 5.66
C ILE A 84 -9.39 1.78 5.08
N LEU A 85 -9.55 0.54 5.55
CA LEU A 85 -8.85 -0.63 5.00
C LEU A 85 -9.05 -0.74 3.49
N MET A 86 -10.30 -0.67 3.02
CA MET A 86 -10.64 -0.74 1.59
C MET A 86 -10.12 0.45 0.78
N MET A 87 -10.04 1.63 1.38
CA MET A 87 -9.46 2.81 0.72
C MET A 87 -7.94 2.66 0.54
N ILE A 88 -7.23 2.11 1.52
CA ILE A 88 -5.79 1.82 1.42
C ILE A 88 -5.54 0.68 0.44
N ASP A 89 -6.39 -0.35 0.45
CA ASP A 89 -6.37 -1.44 -0.53
C ASP A 89 -6.48 -0.92 -1.97
N THR A 90 -7.36 0.06 -2.21
CA THR A 90 -7.46 0.72 -3.52
C THR A 90 -6.14 1.38 -3.93
N VAL A 91 -5.35 1.91 -3.00
CA VAL A 91 -4.01 2.46 -3.30
C VAL A 91 -3.07 1.34 -3.76
N ASN A 92 -3.08 0.19 -3.06
CA ASN A 92 -2.31 -1.00 -3.44
C ASN A 92 -2.67 -1.49 -4.85
N ASP A 93 -3.97 -1.59 -5.16
CA ASP A 93 -4.46 -1.94 -6.51
C ASP A 93 -3.94 -0.98 -7.59
N LYS A 94 -3.91 0.33 -7.31
CA LYS A 94 -3.41 1.31 -8.29
C LYS A 94 -1.91 1.20 -8.49
N MET A 95 -1.14 0.89 -7.46
CA MET A 95 0.30 0.62 -7.59
C MET A 95 0.55 -0.63 -8.44
N GLU A 96 -0.24 -1.68 -8.24
CA GLU A 96 -0.17 -2.92 -9.02
C GLU A 96 -0.57 -2.68 -10.48
N PHE A 97 -1.70 -2.01 -10.72
CA PHE A 97 -2.16 -1.63 -12.05
C PHE A 97 -1.08 -0.88 -12.83
N PHE A 98 -0.49 0.14 -12.21
CA PHE A 98 0.53 0.96 -12.85
C PHE A 98 1.79 0.15 -13.15
N SER A 99 2.19 -0.74 -12.24
CA SER A 99 3.32 -1.64 -12.43
C SER A 99 3.10 -2.61 -13.59
N ARG A 100 1.92 -3.23 -13.68
CA ARG A 100 1.54 -4.10 -14.80
C ARG A 100 1.50 -3.33 -16.12
N PHE A 101 0.95 -2.12 -16.10
CA PHE A 101 0.91 -1.26 -17.27
C PHE A 101 2.31 -0.99 -17.82
N LEU A 102 3.26 -0.60 -16.97
CA LEU A 102 4.65 -0.37 -17.38
C LEU A 102 5.38 -1.65 -17.81
N GLN A 103 5.05 -2.82 -17.27
CA GLN A 103 5.62 -4.10 -17.72
C GLN A 103 5.23 -4.43 -19.16
N VAL A 104 3.97 -4.14 -19.52
CA VAL A 104 3.42 -4.42 -20.86
C VAL A 104 3.81 -3.32 -21.84
N TYR A 105 3.75 -2.06 -21.43
CA TYR A 105 3.95 -0.89 -22.28
C TYR A 105 4.86 0.16 -21.62
N PRO A 106 6.19 -0.06 -21.63
CA PRO A 106 7.15 0.92 -21.15
C PRO A 106 7.28 2.06 -22.17
N PHE A 107 6.39 3.04 -22.07
CA PHE A 107 6.41 4.21 -22.94
C PHE A 107 7.68 5.05 -22.74
N LYS A 108 8.04 5.85 -23.74
CA LYS A 108 9.17 6.77 -23.65
C LYS A 108 8.72 8.10 -23.05
N LEU A 109 9.40 8.56 -22.00
CA LEU A 109 9.20 9.91 -21.46
C LEU A 109 9.91 10.96 -22.32
N TYR A 110 9.18 12.02 -22.68
CA TYR A 110 9.75 13.20 -23.32
C TYR A 110 10.66 13.94 -22.34
N LYS A 111 11.75 14.52 -22.82
CA LYS A 111 12.75 15.19 -21.96
C LYS A 111 12.13 16.35 -21.18
N GLU A 112 11.19 17.02 -21.82
CA GLU A 112 10.47 18.21 -21.36
C GLU A 112 9.52 17.93 -20.19
N ILE A 113 9.18 16.66 -19.92
CA ILE A 113 8.27 16.27 -18.83
C ILE A 113 8.94 15.37 -17.78
N LYS A 114 10.23 15.06 -17.94
CA LYS A 114 10.93 14.12 -17.04
C LYS A 114 10.96 14.65 -15.60
N GLU A 115 11.18 15.95 -15.42
CA GLU A 115 11.28 16.54 -14.08
C GLU A 115 9.91 16.61 -13.40
N GLU A 116 8.88 17.02 -14.14
CA GLU A 116 7.50 17.05 -13.68
C GLU A 116 7.01 15.65 -13.29
N PHE A 117 7.39 14.63 -14.07
CA PHE A 117 7.09 13.24 -13.74
C PHE A 117 7.81 12.79 -12.46
N LYS A 118 9.07 13.22 -12.24
CA LYS A 118 9.81 12.97 -10.99
C LYS A 118 9.15 13.57 -9.76
N ILE A 119 8.73 14.83 -9.88
CA ILE A 119 7.99 15.53 -8.83
C ILE A 119 6.68 14.79 -8.54
N LEU A 120 5.95 14.40 -9.58
CA LEU A 120 4.66 13.72 -9.43
C LEU A 120 4.79 12.39 -8.68
N TYR A 121 5.66 11.47 -9.13
CA TYR A 121 5.76 10.17 -8.46
C TYR A 121 6.32 10.28 -7.04
N SER A 122 7.19 11.26 -6.79
CA SER A 122 7.73 11.52 -5.44
C SER A 122 6.64 12.05 -4.50
N ALA A 123 5.82 12.98 -4.98
CA ALA A 123 4.67 13.49 -4.24
C ALA A 123 3.64 12.39 -3.95
N CYS A 124 3.39 11.50 -4.91
CA CYS A 124 2.52 10.34 -4.69
C CYS A 124 3.08 9.41 -3.59
N SER A 125 4.37 9.08 -3.62
CA SER A 125 4.98 8.24 -2.59
C SER A 125 4.91 8.89 -1.19
N GLN A 126 5.14 10.21 -1.12
CA GLN A 126 4.98 10.95 0.14
C GLN A 126 3.53 10.96 0.64
N ALA A 127 2.56 11.10 -0.27
CA ALA A 127 1.16 11.04 0.09
C ALA A 127 0.75 9.66 0.66
N VAL A 128 1.33 8.57 0.15
CA VAL A 128 1.14 7.23 0.72
C VAL A 128 1.75 7.11 2.11
N GLU A 129 2.95 7.67 2.32
CA GLU A 129 3.59 7.68 3.63
C GLU A 129 2.74 8.43 4.68
N GLU A 130 2.25 9.62 4.33
CA GLU A 130 1.35 10.39 5.22
C GLU A 130 0.02 9.67 5.46
N LEU A 131 -0.56 9.03 4.44
CA LEU A 131 -1.76 8.22 4.59
C LEU A 131 -1.53 7.08 5.61
N VAL A 132 -0.42 6.37 5.49
CA VAL A 132 -0.06 5.28 6.41
C VAL A 132 0.15 5.81 7.83
N ASN A 133 0.83 6.95 7.99
CA ASN A 133 1.01 7.59 9.29
C ASN A 133 -0.32 7.94 9.96
N CYS A 134 -1.30 8.41 9.19
CA CYS A 134 -2.65 8.62 9.70
C CYS A 134 -3.35 7.30 10.06
N ALA A 135 -3.22 6.27 9.23
CA ALA A 135 -3.88 4.98 9.42
C ALA A 135 -3.34 4.19 10.63
N ILE A 136 -2.09 4.40 11.04
CA ILE A 136 -1.51 3.81 12.27
C ILE A 136 -2.29 4.22 13.53
N LEU A 137 -2.93 5.41 13.52
CA LEU A 137 -3.63 5.96 14.67
C LEU A 137 -5.03 5.34 14.88
N ILE A 138 -5.48 4.49 13.96
CA ILE A 138 -6.86 3.97 13.88
C ILE A 138 -6.88 2.49 14.25
#